data_AF-A0A428WDT6-F1
#
_entry.id   AF-A0A428WDT6-F1
#
_cell.length_a   1.000
_cell.length_b   1.000
_cell.length_c   1.000
_cell.angle_alpha   90.00
_cell.angle_beta   90.00
_cell.angle_gamma   90.00
#
_symmetry.space_group_name_H-M   'P 1'
#
loop_
_entity.id
_entity.type
_entity.pdbx_description
1 polymer ?
#
loop_
_entity_poly.entity_id
_entity_poly.type
_entity_poly.pdbx_seq_one_letter_code
_entity_poly.pdbx_strand_id
1 'polypeptide(L)' 'MSDRTSLEQHLSETEYPCGREELLRRAAAAGGGDSVLGSLGGLPDSDRYENFDAVWEAVSAKHVGGAR' A
#
# COMPACT_ATOMS: atom_id res chain seq x y z
N MET A 1 8.58 10.38 -11.07
CA MET A 1 8.59 9.30 -10.06
C MET A 1 7.41 8.40 -10.36
N SER A 2 7.63 7.09 -10.46
CA SER A 2 6.54 6.13 -10.66
C SER A 2 5.79 5.91 -9.35
N ASP A 3 4.51 5.53 -9.43
CA ASP A 3 3.67 5.31 -8.24
C ASP A 3 4.26 4.29 -7.27
N ARG A 4 4.97 3.27 -7.79
CA ARG A 4 5.70 2.28 -7.00
C ARG A 4 6.74 2.91 -6.09
N THR A 5 7.62 3.75 -6.64
CA THR A 5 8.69 4.39 -5.88
C THR A 5 8.12 5.35 -4.84
N SER A 6 7.02 6.05 -5.15
CA SER A 6 6.34 6.88 -4.16
C SER A 6 5.82 6.03 -3.00
N LEU A 7 5.11 4.94 -3.29
CA LEU A 7 4.58 4.04 -2.27
C LEU A 7 5.67 3.40 -1.41
N GLU A 8 6.77 2.96 -2.04
CA GLU A 8 7.93 2.38 -1.36
C GLU A 8 8.54 3.34 -0.34
N GLN A 9 8.69 4.62 -0.69
CA GLN A 9 9.25 5.62 0.22
C GLN A 9 8.37 5.83 1.45
N HIS A 10 7.04 5.87 1.28
CA HIS A 10 6.10 6.03 2.40
C HIS A 10 5.99 4.77 3.28
N LEU A 11 6.38 3.61 2.76
CA LEU A 11 6.35 2.33 3.48
C LEU A 11 7.74 1.86 3.91
N SER A 12 8.79 2.65 3.72
CA SER A 12 10.18 2.26 3.95
C SER A 12 10.48 1.81 5.39
N GLU A 13 9.76 2.35 6.37
CA GLU A 13 9.87 1.98 7.80
C GLU A 13 8.84 0.93 8.24
N THR A 14 8.11 0.30 7.30
CA THR A 14 7.13 -0.73 7.62
C THR A 14 7.84 -2.04 7.93
N GLU A 15 7.51 -2.61 9.09
CA GLU A 15 7.95 -3.96 9.43
C GLU A 15 6.99 -4.99 8.83
N TYR A 16 7.53 -5.84 7.97
CA TYR A 16 6.79 -6.96 7.40
C TYR A 16 7.08 -8.25 8.19
N PRO A 17 6.13 -9.21 8.23
CA PRO A 17 4.82 -9.16 7.58
C PRO A 17 3.78 -8.35 8.35
N CYS A 18 2.92 -7.60 7.65
CA CYS A 18 1.92 -6.70 8.23
C CYS A 18 0.56 -6.76 7.52
N GLY A 19 -0.47 -6.21 8.16
CA GLY A 19 -1.80 -6.05 7.58
C GLY A 19 -2.05 -4.63 7.05
N ARG A 20 -3.20 -4.42 6.41
CA ARG A 20 -3.60 -3.13 5.83
C ARG A 20 -3.54 -1.97 6.82
N GLU A 21 -3.98 -2.18 8.06
CA GLU A 21 -4.01 -1.11 9.08
C GLU A 21 -2.61 -0.56 9.38
N GLU A 22 -1.60 -1.42 9.43
CA GLU A 22 -0.22 -0.99 9.67
C GLU A 22 0.33 -0.24 8.45
N LEU A 23 0.02 -0.69 7.23
CA LEU A 23 0.37 0.04 6.01
C LEU A 23 -0.23 1.45 6.00
N LEU A 24 -1.51 1.57 6.36
CA LEU A 24 -2.20 2.87 6.47
C LEU A 24 -1.57 3.76 7.54
N ARG A 25 -1.27 3.20 8.71
CA ARG A 25 -0.62 3.92 9.81
C ARG A 25 0.75 4.44 9.39
N ARG A 26 1.56 3.60 8.75
CA ARG A 26 2.92 3.96 8.29
C ARG A 26 2.88 4.99 7.18
N ALA A 27 2.03 4.80 6.18
CA ALA A 27 1.85 5.78 5.12
C ALA A 27 1.39 7.14 5.67
N ALA A 28 0.44 7.17 6.61
CA ALA A 28 0.00 8.41 7.24
C ALA A 28 1.11 9.07 8.06
N ALA A 29 1.88 8.29 8.84
CA ALA A 29 3.03 8.79 9.60
C ALA A 29 4.13 9.37 8.70
N ALA A 30 4.32 8.79 7.50
CA ALA A 30 5.24 9.28 6.48
C ALA A 30 4.70 10.48 5.66
N GLY A 31 3.50 10.99 5.98
CA GLY A 31 2.88 12.11 5.27
C GLY A 31 2.23 11.73 3.94
N GLY A 32 1.88 10.45 3.76
CA GLY A 32 1.17 9.95 2.59
C GLY A 32 -0.19 10.61 2.45
N GLY A 33 -0.42 11.25 1.30
CA GLY A 33 -1.68 11.89 0.97
C GLY A 33 -2.76 10.90 0.50
N ASP A 34 -3.91 11.45 0.12
CA ASP A 34 -5.11 10.72 -0.28
C ASP A 34 -4.86 9.67 -1.37
N SER A 35 -3.93 9.91 -2.30
CA SER A 35 -3.57 8.93 -3.34
C SER A 35 -2.94 7.66 -2.76
N VAL A 36 -2.02 7.80 -1.80
CA VAL A 36 -1.33 6.68 -1.15
C VAL A 36 -2.29 5.98 -0.18
N LEU A 37 -2.95 6.75 0.68
CA LEU A 37 -3.89 6.21 1.66
C LEU A 37 -5.11 5.58 0.99
N GLY A 38 -5.61 6.14 -0.11
CA GLY A 38 -6.71 5.56 -0.89
C GLY A 38 -6.33 4.25 -1.57
N SER A 39 -5.10 4.17 -2.10
CA SER A 39 -4.57 2.92 -2.69
C SER A 39 -4.49 1.80 -1.66
N LEU A 40 -3.94 2.10 -0.47
CA LEU A 40 -3.82 1.16 0.64
C LEU A 40 -5.16 0.85 1.30
N GLY A 41 -6.03 1.84 1.47
CA GLY A 41 -7.32 1.72 2.14
C GLY A 41 -8.30 0.81 1.40
N GLY A 42 -8.12 0.67 0.08
CA GLY A 42 -8.90 -0.27 -0.70
C GLY A 42 -8.39 -1.72 -0.67
N LEU A 43 -7.31 -2.03 0.05
CA LEU A 43 -6.80 -3.40 0.16
C LEU A 43 -7.71 -4.27 1.06
N PRO A 44 -7.73 -5.61 0.88
CA PRO A 44 -8.42 -6.51 1.78
C PRO A 44 -7.89 -6.40 3.21
N ASP A 45 -8.77 -6.48 4.21
CA ASP A 45 -8.35 -6.39 5.62
C ASP A 45 -7.72 -7.67 6.13
N SER A 46 -8.12 -8.80 5.53
CA SER A 46 -7.71 -10.13 5.95
C SER A 46 -6.35 -10.56 5.39
N ASP A 47 -5.79 -9.78 4.47
CA ASP A 47 -4.52 -10.11 3.83
C ASP A 47 -3.35 -9.71 4.72
N ARG A 48 -2.40 -10.64 4.84
CA ARG A 48 -1.08 -10.40 5.42
C ARG A 48 -0.09 -10.22 4.28
N TYR A 49 0.57 -9.07 4.25
CA TYR A 49 1.58 -8.73 3.26
C TYR A 49 2.95 -9.12 3.80
N GLU A 50 3.64 -9.99 3.07
CA GLU A 50 4.95 -10.54 3.47
C GLU A 50 6.11 -9.58 3.19
N ASN A 51 5.93 -8.65 2.24
CA ASN A 51 6.92 -7.66 1.84
C ASN A 51 6.26 -6.56 1.00
N PHE A 52 7.05 -5.56 0.60
CA PHE A 52 6.58 -4.47 -0.25
C PHE A 52 6.09 -4.95 -1.63
N ASP A 53 6.71 -5.97 -2.22
CA ASP A 53 6.28 -6.48 -3.53
C ASP A 53 4.84 -7.04 -3.45
N ALA A 54 4.49 -7.76 -2.39
CA ALA A 54 3.13 -8.24 -2.17
C ALA A 54 2.11 -7.09 -2.05
N VAL A 55 2.49 -5.98 -1.41
CA VAL A 55 1.67 -4.76 -1.34
C VAL A 55 1.50 -4.15 -2.73
N TRP A 56 2.60 -4.02 -3.48
CA TRP A 56 2.59 -3.43 -4.82
C TRP A 56 1.74 -4.25 -5.80
N GLU A 57 1.84 -5.58 -5.78
CA GLU A 57 1.00 -6.46 -6.59
C GLU A 57 -0.48 -6.28 -6.27
N ALA A 58 -0.84 -6.22 -4.97
CA ALA A 58 -2.23 -6.02 -4.55
C ALA A 58 -2.78 -4.65 -4.98
N VAL A 59 -1.99 -3.58 -4.82
CA VAL A 59 -2.37 -2.23 -5.28
C VAL A 59 -2.49 -2.16 -6.81
N SER A 60 -1.56 -2.79 -7.53
CA SER A 60 -1.54 -2.79 -9.00
C SER A 60 -2.68 -3.60 -9.61
N ALA A 61 -3.00 -4.76 -9.02
CA ALA A 61 -4.13 -5.59 -9.43
C ALA A 61 -5.46 -4.83 -9.33
N LYS A 62 -5.60 -3.96 -8.33
CA LYS A 62 -6.79 -3.10 -8.18
C LYS A 62 -6.89 -2.00 -9.25
N HIS A 63 -5.77 -1.42 -9.66
CA HIS A 63 -5.75 -0.44 -10.75
C HIS A 63 -6.12 -1.05 -12.11
N VAL A 64 -5.74 -2.31 -12.35
CA VAL A 64 -6.09 -3.04 -13.59
C VAL A 64 -7.53 -3.55 -13.58
N GLY A 65 -8.07 -3.89 -12.41
CA GLY A 65 -9.44 -4.42 -12.25
C GLY A 65 -10.57 -3.38 -12.25
N GLY A 66 -10.26 -2.08 -12.28
CA GLY A 66 -11.24 -0.97 -12.23
C GLY A 66 -11.99 -0.67 -13.53
N ALA A 67 -11.84 -1.51 -14.56
CA ALA A 67 -12.65 -1.44 -15.78
C ALA A 67 -13.69 -2.56 -15.79
N ARG A 68 -14.84 -2.32 -15.15
CA ARG A 68 -16.09 -3.03 -15.46
C ARG A 68 -17.32 -2.31 -14.93
#